data_AF-A0A841N9F0-F1
#
_entry.id   AF-A0A841N9F0-F1
#
_cell.length_a   1.000
_cell.length_b   1.000
_cell.length_c   1.000
_cell.angle_alpha   90.00
_cell.angle_beta   90.00
_cell.angle_gamma   90.00
#
_symmetry.space_group_name_H-M   'P 1'
#
loop_
_entity.id
_entity.type
_entity.pdbx_description
1 polymer ?
#
loop_
_entity_poly.entity_id
_entity_poly.type
_entity_poly.pdbx_seq_one_letter_code
_entity_poly.pdbx_strand_id
1 'polypeptide(L)'
;MKKIILLVTSISYALIYSQVGINTANPRGTLHVDGQKDNPASGDPGAVQGANDFIVTSSGSVGIGTAVPNASAILDVNVDGLAVGSKKGLLGPKVALTSQTDQATIPSPVAGLLVYNLGTGGLGYVGYVFWNGTEWRTFNNGSLAPGTLGSITCNGVTLSPGIYTAGTPYTGTMTVPYTGGNGGVYAAQTVGPVNGLTATLAAGNFNVGSGILSYTVSGMPTASSPTLTTFPLNIGGQTCSATVGAGSVIAPGELVYYHSSIPRQTSSFLLSQFLNDLPIVNNTFRVDAYITSPNAFDSSSANTNFDPRLYNITAANAKVWVSEVSTHTGDSRGANLLIFPNNYAQFDDGVYLTYGRNETVTFDITTADNKWYRVYYALRIDNKSFASAGNANTTSDSTTADNTLEVFVSIQRLY
;
A
#
# COMPACT_ATOMS: atom_id res chain seq x y z
N MET A 1 2.38 49.62 79.46
CA MET A 1 1.64 49.25 78.22
C MET A 1 2.28 49.72 76.90
N LYS A 2 3.47 50.36 76.87
CA LYS A 2 4.14 50.76 75.60
C LYS A 2 5.26 49.83 75.11
N LYS A 3 5.74 48.86 75.91
CA LYS A 3 6.83 47.93 75.53
C LYS A 3 6.35 46.57 75.00
N ILE A 4 5.08 46.19 75.22
CA ILE A 4 4.50 44.94 74.73
C ILE A 4 3.96 45.07 73.29
N ILE A 5 3.61 46.29 72.85
CA ILE A 5 3.12 46.55 71.50
C ILE A 5 4.24 46.44 70.44
N LEU A 6 5.51 46.64 70.83
CA LEU A 6 6.66 46.55 69.93
C LEU A 6 7.07 45.09 69.62
N LEU A 7 6.77 44.15 70.51
CA LEU A 7 7.12 42.73 70.35
C LEU A 7 6.05 41.97 69.52
N VAL A 8 4.79 42.40 69.60
CA VAL A 8 3.69 41.80 68.82
C VAL A 8 3.67 42.29 67.37
N THR A 9 4.23 43.48 67.08
CA THR A 9 4.36 44.02 65.71
C THR A 9 5.60 43.51 64.96
N SER A 10 6.56 42.87 65.64
CA SER A 10 7.78 42.33 65.02
C SER A 10 7.73 40.82 64.74
N ILE A 11 6.74 40.10 65.27
CA ILE A 11 6.55 38.64 65.05
C ILE A 11 5.54 38.33 63.93
N SER A 12 4.79 39.33 63.45
CA SER A 12 3.80 39.18 62.36
C SER A 12 4.39 39.11 60.94
N TYR A 13 5.72 39.10 60.77
CA TYR A 13 6.39 39.10 59.46
C TYR A 13 6.93 37.73 59.00
N ALA A 14 6.66 36.64 59.72
CA ALA A 14 7.39 35.38 59.57
C ALA A 14 6.69 34.28 58.73
N LEU A 15 5.79 34.62 57.80
CA LEU A 15 5.23 33.65 56.82
C LEU A 15 4.97 34.29 55.44
N ILE A 16 5.85 35.19 54.97
CA ILE A 16 5.79 35.62 53.56
C ILE A 16 6.41 34.53 52.70
N TYR A 17 5.56 33.74 52.05
CA TYR A 17 5.97 32.94 50.89
C TYR A 17 6.59 33.91 49.87
N SER A 18 7.88 33.74 49.61
CA SER A 18 8.66 34.56 48.68
C SER A 18 8.28 34.21 47.23
N GLN A 19 7.07 34.61 46.81
CA GLN A 19 6.66 34.61 45.42
C GLN A 19 6.86 36.01 44.83
N VAL A 20 7.45 36.08 43.64
CA VAL A 20 7.71 37.33 42.95
C VAL A 20 6.67 37.49 41.85
N GLY A 21 5.82 38.50 41.99
CA GLY A 21 4.93 38.98 40.94
C GLY A 21 5.50 40.20 40.26
N ILE A 22 5.57 40.20 38.94
CA ILE A 22 5.79 41.41 38.14
C ILE A 22 4.48 41.69 37.43
N ASN A 23 3.92 42.89 37.67
CA ASN A 23 2.62 43.34 37.14
C ASN A 23 1.40 42.47 37.50
N THR A 24 1.54 41.49 38.39
CA THR A 24 0.41 40.73 38.93
C THR A 24 0.39 40.81 40.46
N ALA A 25 -0.79 41.10 41.02
CA ALA A 25 -1.00 41.10 42.47
C ALA A 25 -1.26 39.69 43.02
N ASN A 26 -1.47 38.70 42.14
CA ASN A 26 -1.79 37.32 42.46
C ASN A 26 -0.84 36.37 41.71
N PRO A 27 0.45 36.29 42.13
CA PRO A 27 1.39 35.35 41.54
C PRO A 27 0.91 33.90 41.72
N ARG A 28 0.93 33.11 40.64
CA ARG A 28 0.50 31.69 40.66
C ARG A 28 1.66 30.70 40.83
N GLY A 29 2.88 31.21 40.86
CA GLY A 29 4.12 30.43 41.00
C GLY A 29 5.19 31.22 41.76
N THR A 30 6.38 30.65 41.87
CA THR A 30 7.54 31.29 42.52
C THR A 30 7.94 32.59 41.82
N LEU A 31 7.86 32.62 40.49
CA LEU A 31 7.97 33.84 39.68
C LEU A 31 6.79 33.88 38.71
N HIS A 32 6.07 35.00 38.66
CA HIS A 32 4.98 35.23 37.73
C HIS A 32 5.09 36.63 37.11
N VAL A 33 5.29 36.69 35.80
CA VAL A 33 5.39 37.94 35.03
C VAL A 33 4.16 38.06 34.15
N ASP A 34 3.38 39.10 34.39
CA ASP A 34 2.21 39.47 33.61
C ASP A 34 2.54 40.63 32.68
N GLY A 35 2.54 40.38 31.38
CA GLY A 35 2.95 41.37 30.39
C GLY A 35 2.00 42.56 30.31
N GLN A 36 0.69 42.33 30.43
CA GLN A 36 -0.34 43.36 30.24
C GLN A 36 -0.95 43.88 31.54
N LYS A 37 -0.55 43.33 32.68
CA LYS A 37 -1.11 43.65 34.00
C LYS A 37 -2.62 43.37 34.06
N ASP A 38 -3.08 42.35 33.34
CA ASP A 38 -4.49 42.03 33.16
C ASP A 38 -4.95 40.82 33.97
N ASN A 39 -4.07 40.21 34.78
CA ASN A 39 -4.42 39.09 35.63
C ASN A 39 -5.39 39.45 36.76
N PRO A 40 -6.31 38.53 37.12
CA PRO A 40 -7.28 38.77 38.18
C PRO A 40 -6.60 38.83 39.56
N ALA A 41 -7.16 39.65 40.46
CA ALA A 41 -6.66 39.81 41.82
C ALA A 41 -6.76 38.52 42.66
N SER A 42 -7.54 37.53 42.22
CA SER A 42 -7.64 36.19 42.81
C SER A 42 -8.00 35.15 41.74
N GLY A 43 -7.77 33.86 42.02
CA GLY A 43 -8.00 32.77 41.06
C GLY A 43 -6.90 32.63 40.02
N ASP A 44 -7.11 31.77 39.02
CA ASP A 44 -6.18 31.59 37.90
C ASP A 44 -6.51 32.58 36.76
N PRO A 45 -5.51 33.12 36.04
CA PRO A 45 -5.71 33.82 34.78
C PRO A 45 -6.50 32.98 33.78
N GLY A 46 -7.46 33.60 33.09
CA GLY A 46 -8.10 32.98 31.92
C GLY A 46 -7.12 32.85 30.75
N ALA A 47 -7.46 32.04 29.74
CA ALA A 47 -6.56 31.77 28.62
C ALA A 47 -6.01 33.04 27.93
N VAL A 48 -6.85 34.05 27.70
CA VAL A 48 -6.45 35.31 27.04
C VAL A 48 -5.50 36.14 27.91
N GLN A 49 -5.75 36.21 29.21
CA GLN A 49 -4.89 36.93 30.17
C GLN A 49 -3.54 36.22 30.27
N GLY A 50 -3.57 34.90 30.49
CA GLY A 50 -2.38 34.05 30.56
C GLY A 50 -1.55 34.03 29.28
N ALA A 51 -2.10 34.41 28.12
CA ALA A 51 -1.41 34.41 26.83
C ALA A 51 -0.18 35.33 26.79
N ASN A 52 -0.12 36.31 27.69
CA ASN A 52 0.97 37.26 27.82
C ASN A 52 1.87 36.99 29.04
N ASP A 53 1.59 35.90 29.78
CA ASP A 53 2.28 35.56 31.01
C ASP A 53 3.54 34.70 30.78
N PHE A 54 4.49 34.85 31.69
CA PHE A 54 5.60 33.94 31.92
C PHE A 54 5.61 33.52 33.39
N ILE A 55 5.66 32.21 33.66
CA ILE A 55 5.60 31.67 35.02
C ILE A 55 6.66 30.62 35.27
N VAL A 56 7.20 30.59 36.49
CA VAL A 56 8.00 29.49 37.05
C VAL A 56 7.30 28.99 38.32
N THR A 57 6.87 27.73 38.33
CA THR A 57 6.22 27.11 39.49
C THR A 57 7.23 26.72 40.57
N SER A 58 6.75 26.38 41.77
CA SER A 58 7.61 25.88 42.86
C SER A 58 8.25 24.52 42.55
N SER A 59 7.70 23.76 41.61
CA SER A 59 8.29 22.52 41.09
C SER A 59 9.30 22.76 39.97
N GLY A 60 9.51 24.02 39.55
CA GLY A 60 10.43 24.39 38.47
C GLY A 60 9.85 24.30 37.06
N SER A 61 8.56 23.97 36.90
CA SER A 61 7.90 23.99 35.59
C SER A 61 7.76 25.42 35.10
N VAL A 62 8.03 25.63 33.81
CA VAL A 62 7.93 26.93 33.16
C VAL A 62 6.72 26.97 32.23
N GLY A 63 5.92 28.03 32.34
CA GLY A 63 4.84 28.34 31.41
C GLY A 63 5.14 29.61 30.63
N ILE A 64 4.88 29.58 29.33
CA ILE A 64 4.90 30.75 28.45
C ILE A 64 3.55 30.80 27.75
N GLY A 65 2.80 31.89 27.96
CA GLY A 65 1.42 32.00 27.45
C GLY A 65 0.40 31.16 28.23
N THR A 66 0.77 30.69 29.42
CA THR A 66 -0.12 30.04 30.39
C THR A 66 0.39 30.30 31.81
N ALA A 67 -0.52 30.60 32.74
CA ALA A 67 -0.22 30.71 34.17
C ALA A 67 -0.33 29.35 34.90
N VAL A 68 -0.78 28.30 34.22
CA VAL A 68 -0.93 26.94 34.75
C VAL A 68 -0.29 25.97 33.75
N PRO A 69 1.04 25.75 33.83
CA PRO A 69 1.71 24.79 32.96
C PRO A 69 1.11 23.39 33.13
N ASN A 70 1.04 22.63 32.04
CA ASN A 70 0.59 21.23 32.10
C ASN A 70 1.45 20.43 33.10
N ALA A 71 0.80 19.64 33.97
CA ALA A 71 1.47 18.86 34.99
C ALA A 71 2.49 17.83 34.46
N SER A 72 2.38 17.44 33.18
CA SER A 72 3.32 16.52 32.52
C SER A 72 4.46 17.23 31.79
N ALA A 73 4.55 18.56 31.85
CA ALA A 73 5.55 19.36 31.15
C ALA A 73 6.48 20.12 32.11
N ILE A 74 7.78 20.08 31.84
CA ILE A 74 8.75 20.98 32.50
C ILE A 74 8.77 22.36 31.82
N LEU A 75 8.42 22.42 30.53
CA LEU A 75 8.23 23.65 29.76
C LEU A 75 6.93 23.52 28.95
N ASP A 76 5.98 24.41 29.18
CA ASP A 76 4.72 24.51 28.45
C ASP A 76 4.67 25.85 27.71
N VAL A 77 4.60 25.79 26.37
CA VAL A 77 4.52 26.97 25.50
C VAL A 77 3.14 26.97 24.86
N ASN A 78 2.23 27.73 25.45
CA ASN A 78 0.83 27.75 25.08
C ASN A 78 0.51 29.00 24.26
N VAL A 79 -0.23 28.82 23.16
CA VAL A 79 -0.67 29.92 22.29
C VAL A 79 -2.19 30.05 22.22
N ASP A 80 -2.95 29.22 22.92
CA ASP A 80 -4.42 29.12 22.83
C ASP A 80 -5.12 30.44 23.16
N GLY A 81 -4.58 31.21 24.10
CA GLY A 81 -5.08 32.52 24.47
C GLY A 81 -4.82 33.65 23.46
N LEU A 82 -3.91 33.46 22.50
CA LEU A 82 -3.64 34.46 21.46
C LEU A 82 -4.77 34.49 20.41
N ALA A 83 -4.98 35.64 19.77
CA ALA A 83 -5.94 35.76 18.67
C ALA A 83 -5.50 34.97 17.42
N VAL A 84 -6.45 34.63 16.55
CA VAL A 84 -6.16 34.11 15.20
C VAL A 84 -5.28 35.13 14.46
N GLY A 85 -4.20 34.67 13.83
CA GLY A 85 -3.18 35.53 13.20
C GLY A 85 -2.04 35.97 14.12
N SER A 86 -2.18 35.81 15.44
CA SER A 86 -1.13 36.13 16.43
C SER A 86 -0.47 34.91 17.06
N LYS A 87 -0.94 33.70 16.72
CA LYS A 87 -0.37 32.42 17.17
C LYS A 87 1.10 32.33 16.75
N LYS A 88 1.94 31.74 17.61
CA LYS A 88 3.39 31.58 17.39
C LYS A 88 3.77 30.09 17.40
N GLY A 89 4.94 29.77 16.86
CA GLY A 89 5.54 28.44 16.94
C GLY A 89 6.91 28.48 17.63
N LEU A 90 7.46 27.29 17.91
CA LEU A 90 8.83 27.16 18.41
C LEU A 90 9.83 27.23 17.25
N LEU A 91 10.73 28.20 17.29
CA LEU A 91 11.92 28.21 16.44
C LEU A 91 13.07 27.56 17.22
N GLY A 92 13.35 26.28 16.94
CA GLY A 92 14.41 25.54 17.62
C GLY A 92 15.83 26.02 17.27
N PRO A 93 16.85 25.60 18.04
CA PRO A 93 18.24 25.91 17.74
C PRO A 93 18.64 25.45 16.32
N LYS A 94 19.29 26.33 15.56
CA LYS A 94 19.75 26.07 14.20
C LYS A 94 21.25 25.80 14.21
N VAL A 95 21.70 24.74 13.53
CA VAL A 95 23.11 24.34 13.46
C VAL A 95 23.46 23.87 12.05
N ALA A 96 24.73 23.96 11.66
CA ALA A 96 25.24 23.44 10.40
C ALA A 96 26.04 22.16 10.67
N LEU A 97 25.37 21.00 10.69
CA LEU A 97 26.01 19.71 10.96
C LEU A 97 26.89 19.27 9.79
N THR A 98 28.00 18.59 10.10
CA THR A 98 29.01 18.16 9.13
C THR A 98 28.80 16.74 8.62
N SER A 99 28.14 15.88 9.39
CA SER A 99 27.80 14.49 9.01
C SER A 99 26.67 13.97 9.89
N GLN A 100 26.10 12.80 9.57
CA GLN A 100 25.11 12.20 10.45
C GLN A 100 25.69 11.75 11.80
N THR A 101 27.01 11.59 11.93
CA THR A 101 27.67 11.24 13.21
C THR A 101 28.37 12.43 13.86
N ASP A 102 28.04 13.66 13.47
CA ASP A 102 28.71 14.88 13.94
C ASP A 102 28.49 15.11 15.44
N GLN A 103 29.56 14.97 16.23
CA GLN A 103 29.59 15.33 17.64
C GLN A 103 30.56 16.49 17.92
N ALA A 104 31.10 17.13 16.88
CA ALA A 104 32.02 18.25 17.01
C ALA A 104 31.25 19.58 17.04
N THR A 105 30.23 19.72 16.18
CA THR A 105 29.36 20.91 16.15
C THR A 105 28.58 21.05 17.45
N ILE A 106 28.17 19.92 18.04
CA ILE A 106 27.57 19.85 19.37
C ILE A 106 28.29 18.75 20.14
N PRO A 107 29.24 19.09 21.05
CA PRO A 107 29.95 18.12 21.86
C PRO A 107 29.04 17.30 22.77
N SER A 108 29.25 15.98 22.81
CA SER A 108 28.52 15.03 23.67
C SER A 108 26.99 15.15 23.57
N PRO A 109 26.40 15.04 22.36
CA PRO A 109 24.96 15.17 22.20
C PRO A 109 24.24 14.02 22.93
N VAL A 110 23.19 14.37 23.68
CA VAL A 110 22.39 13.40 24.42
C VAL A 110 21.26 12.85 23.55
N ALA A 111 20.88 11.59 23.77
CA ALA A 111 19.78 10.99 23.01
C ALA A 111 18.49 11.79 23.20
N GLY A 112 17.80 12.09 22.10
CA GLY A 112 16.61 12.94 22.06
C GLY A 112 16.88 14.44 21.84
N LEU A 113 18.15 14.87 21.79
CA LEU A 113 18.49 16.27 21.48
C LEU A 113 18.00 16.65 20.07
N LEU A 114 17.17 17.69 19.96
CA LEU A 114 16.55 18.15 18.72
C LEU A 114 17.16 19.48 18.24
N VAL A 115 17.52 19.55 16.96
CA VAL A 115 18.03 20.77 16.31
C VAL A 115 17.50 20.89 14.88
N TYR A 116 17.53 22.10 14.33
CA TYR A 116 17.29 22.32 12.91
C TYR A 116 18.62 22.37 12.16
N ASN A 117 18.90 21.38 11.31
CA ASN A 117 20.08 21.39 10.46
C ASN A 117 19.88 22.35 9.28
N LEU A 118 20.85 23.25 9.09
CA LEU A 118 20.83 24.26 8.03
C LEU A 118 21.17 23.70 6.64
N GLY A 119 21.79 22.51 6.58
CA GLY A 119 22.28 21.92 5.32
C GLY A 119 23.48 22.65 4.69
N THR A 120 24.00 23.69 5.34
CA THR A 120 25.17 24.47 4.89
C THR A 120 26.50 23.92 5.41
N GLY A 121 26.46 22.92 6.28
CA GLY A 121 27.63 22.13 6.68
C GLY A 121 27.93 21.02 5.66
N GLY A 122 28.45 19.89 6.15
CA GLY A 122 28.68 18.68 5.35
C GLY A 122 27.48 17.72 5.29
N LEU A 123 26.56 17.79 6.27
CA LEU A 123 25.30 17.06 6.22
C LEU A 123 24.28 17.90 5.46
N GLY A 124 24.07 17.59 4.17
CA GLY A 124 23.22 18.37 3.27
C GLY A 124 21.71 18.33 3.52
N TYR A 125 21.24 17.56 4.51
CA TYR A 125 19.82 17.48 4.85
C TYR A 125 19.34 18.78 5.53
N VAL A 126 18.35 19.47 4.98
CA VAL A 126 17.75 20.67 5.60
C VAL A 126 16.49 20.29 6.36
N GLY A 127 16.45 20.55 7.66
CA GLY A 127 15.27 20.25 8.48
C GLY A 127 15.58 19.88 9.93
N TYR A 128 14.54 19.55 10.68
CA TYR A 128 14.68 19.09 12.05
C TYR A 128 15.27 17.68 12.11
N VAL A 129 16.31 17.53 12.91
CA VAL A 129 16.97 16.26 13.22
C VAL A 129 17.15 16.10 14.72
N PHE A 130 17.12 14.86 15.19
CA PHE A 130 17.43 14.55 16.58
C PHE A 130 18.58 13.56 16.69
N TRP A 131 19.35 13.65 17.77
CA TRP A 131 20.40 12.69 18.07
C TRP A 131 19.78 11.43 18.68
N ASN A 132 19.98 10.26 18.06
CA ASN A 132 19.42 9.01 18.59
C ASN A 132 20.35 8.29 19.59
N GLY A 133 21.51 8.86 19.92
CA GLY A 133 22.58 8.24 20.69
C GLY A 133 23.80 7.81 19.86
N THR A 134 23.66 7.71 18.54
CA THR A 134 24.70 7.25 17.60
C THR A 134 24.82 8.12 16.35
N GLU A 135 23.70 8.64 15.84
CA GLU A 135 23.64 9.53 14.68
C GLU A 135 22.46 10.52 14.79
N TRP A 136 22.56 11.61 14.03
CA TRP A 136 21.49 12.55 13.74
C TRP A 136 20.53 11.94 12.73
N ARG A 137 19.26 11.83 13.14
CA ARG A 137 18.18 11.26 12.33
C ARG A 137 17.10 12.29 12.06
N THR A 138 16.38 12.10 10.97
CA THR A 138 15.17 12.87 10.67
C THR A 138 14.10 12.63 11.73
N PHE A 139 13.12 13.52 11.83
CA PHE A 139 12.07 13.42 12.84
C PHE A 139 11.22 12.13 12.77
N ASN A 140 11.08 11.51 11.58
CA ASN A 140 10.47 10.19 11.39
C ASN A 140 11.43 9.01 11.66
N ASN A 141 12.55 9.26 12.35
CA ASN A 141 13.60 8.29 12.69
C ASN A 141 14.34 7.68 11.48
N GLY A 142 14.29 8.34 10.32
CA GLY A 142 15.05 7.96 9.13
C GLY A 142 16.54 8.22 9.34
N SER A 143 17.38 7.24 8.96
CA SER A 143 18.83 7.45 8.92
C SER A 143 19.17 8.40 7.77
N LEU A 144 20.21 9.22 7.95
CA LEU A 144 20.76 10.06 6.89
C LEU A 144 22.04 9.46 6.28
N ALA A 145 22.44 8.26 6.72
CA ALA A 145 23.55 7.53 6.15
C ALA A 145 23.25 7.07 4.71
N PRO A 146 24.26 6.94 3.84
CA PRO A 146 24.08 6.38 2.50
C PRO A 146 23.43 4.99 2.54
N GLY A 147 22.39 4.82 1.73
CA GLY A 147 21.68 3.55 1.58
C GLY A 147 22.46 2.54 0.76
N THR A 148 22.51 1.30 1.24
CA THR A 148 23.12 0.16 0.53
C THR A 148 22.17 -1.03 0.53
N LEU A 149 22.27 -1.87 -0.49
CA LEU A 149 21.54 -3.12 -0.64
C LEU A 149 22.49 -4.31 -0.66
N GLY A 150 22.03 -5.45 -0.14
CA GLY A 150 22.70 -6.73 -0.35
C GLY A 150 22.48 -7.23 -1.77
N SER A 151 21.24 -7.26 -2.25
CA SER A 151 20.90 -7.61 -3.63
C SER A 151 19.55 -7.04 -4.06
N ILE A 152 19.37 -6.86 -5.37
CA ILE A 152 18.07 -6.59 -5.98
C ILE A 152 17.52 -7.92 -6.51
N THR A 153 16.28 -8.26 -6.17
CA THR A 153 15.60 -9.47 -6.65
C THR A 153 14.99 -9.21 -8.03
N CYS A 154 15.84 -9.09 -9.05
CA CYS A 154 15.43 -8.69 -10.40
C CYS A 154 14.35 -9.58 -11.02
N ASN A 155 14.37 -10.88 -10.73
CA ASN A 155 13.36 -11.82 -11.23
C ASN A 155 12.00 -11.69 -10.52
N GLY A 156 11.93 -10.91 -9.43
CA GLY A 156 10.70 -10.60 -8.71
C GLY A 156 10.09 -9.25 -9.10
N VAL A 157 10.58 -8.62 -10.17
CA VAL A 157 10.02 -7.35 -10.66
C VAL A 157 8.62 -7.60 -11.23
N THR A 158 7.67 -6.75 -10.84
CA THR A 158 6.30 -6.79 -11.35
C THR A 158 5.85 -5.40 -11.80
N LEU A 159 4.82 -5.34 -12.65
CA LEU A 159 4.22 -4.11 -13.15
C LEU A 159 2.70 -4.19 -12.98
N SER A 160 2.08 -3.11 -12.49
CA SER A 160 0.63 -3.00 -12.36
C SER A 160 0.14 -1.62 -12.83
N PRO A 161 -0.72 -1.51 -13.86
CA PRO A 161 -1.23 -2.60 -14.70
C PRO A 161 -0.14 -3.33 -15.49
N GLY A 162 -0.20 -4.65 -15.63
CA GLY A 162 0.87 -5.47 -16.21
C GLY A 162 1.03 -5.39 -17.75
N ILE A 163 0.12 -4.67 -18.41
CA ILE A 163 0.04 -4.55 -19.87
C ILE A 163 0.04 -3.07 -20.25
N TYR A 164 0.72 -2.75 -21.34
CA TYR A 164 0.68 -1.44 -21.99
C TYR A 164 0.50 -1.59 -23.52
N THR A 165 -0.09 -0.58 -24.16
CA THR A 165 -0.40 -0.57 -25.59
C THR A 165 0.30 0.60 -26.27
N ALA A 166 0.96 0.33 -27.40
CA ALA A 166 1.63 1.33 -28.20
C ALA A 166 0.67 2.49 -28.56
N GLY A 167 1.17 3.73 -28.46
CA GLY A 167 0.42 4.95 -28.77
C GLY A 167 -0.65 5.35 -27.74
N THR A 168 -0.89 4.55 -26.69
CA THR A 168 -1.86 4.86 -25.63
C THR A 168 -1.13 5.32 -24.37
N PRO A 169 -1.47 6.48 -23.76
CA PRO A 169 -0.85 6.89 -22.49
C PRO A 169 -0.93 5.79 -21.43
N TYR A 170 0.19 5.55 -20.76
CA TYR A 170 0.31 4.54 -19.71
C TYR A 170 0.77 5.19 -18.40
N THR A 171 0.23 4.72 -17.29
CA THR A 171 0.74 4.97 -15.94
C THR A 171 0.51 3.72 -15.11
N GLY A 172 1.57 3.26 -14.46
CA GLY A 172 1.53 2.09 -13.57
C GLY A 172 2.64 2.13 -12.55
N THR A 173 2.66 1.12 -11.69
CA THR A 173 3.64 0.94 -10.63
C THR A 173 4.46 -0.29 -10.93
N MET A 174 5.77 -0.12 -11.07
CA MET A 174 6.74 -1.21 -11.13
C MET A 174 7.31 -1.45 -9.73
N THR A 175 7.13 -2.65 -9.20
CA THR A 175 7.70 -3.03 -7.90
C THR A 175 9.00 -3.80 -8.12
N VAL A 176 10.03 -3.42 -7.36
CA VAL A 176 11.38 -3.99 -7.46
C VAL A 176 11.81 -4.44 -6.07
N PRO A 177 11.66 -5.74 -5.75
CA PRO A 177 12.05 -6.25 -4.44
C PRO A 177 13.57 -6.28 -4.27
N TYR A 178 14.03 -6.14 -3.02
CA TYR A 178 15.44 -6.22 -2.65
C TYR A 178 15.63 -6.88 -1.28
N THR A 179 16.88 -7.27 -0.99
CA THR A 179 17.31 -7.79 0.31
C THR A 179 18.56 -7.07 0.81
N GLY A 180 18.82 -7.15 2.12
CA GLY A 180 20.03 -6.60 2.74
C GLY A 180 20.10 -5.06 2.77
N GLY A 181 18.96 -4.37 2.80
CA GLY A 181 18.89 -2.93 3.01
C GLY A 181 19.40 -2.53 4.39
N ASN A 182 20.13 -1.42 4.47
CA ASN A 182 20.76 -0.94 5.71
C ASN A 182 19.96 0.17 6.43
N GLY A 183 18.77 0.55 5.95
CA GLY A 183 18.02 1.69 6.50
C GLY A 183 18.41 3.07 5.96
N GLY A 184 19.49 3.17 5.17
CA GLY A 184 20.05 4.43 4.70
C GLY A 184 19.26 5.06 3.55
N VAL A 185 19.59 6.33 3.23
CA VAL A 185 18.93 7.13 2.21
C VAL A 185 19.31 6.71 0.79
N TYR A 186 18.36 6.80 -0.13
CA TYR A 186 18.60 6.77 -1.56
C TYR A 186 17.97 8.01 -2.22
N ALA A 187 18.64 8.55 -3.23
CA ALA A 187 18.15 9.69 -3.98
C ALA A 187 17.00 9.30 -4.91
N ALA A 188 16.23 10.30 -5.35
CA ALA A 188 15.24 10.11 -6.40
C ALA A 188 15.93 9.65 -7.69
N GLN A 189 15.25 8.81 -8.47
CA GLN A 189 15.76 8.30 -9.74
C GLN A 189 14.77 8.52 -10.86
N THR A 190 15.31 8.70 -12.06
CA THR A 190 14.57 8.70 -13.33
C THR A 190 15.34 7.82 -14.30
N VAL A 191 14.69 6.79 -14.83
CA VAL A 191 15.29 5.78 -15.73
C VAL A 191 14.46 5.71 -17.01
N GLY A 192 15.12 5.84 -18.16
CA GLY A 192 14.48 5.86 -19.48
C GLY A 192 14.50 7.24 -20.15
N PRO A 193 13.70 7.46 -21.21
CA PRO A 193 12.64 6.55 -21.67
C PRO A 193 13.19 5.26 -22.32
N VAL A 194 12.52 4.13 -22.09
CA VAL A 194 12.70 2.86 -22.81
C VAL A 194 11.37 2.46 -23.39
N ASN A 195 11.28 2.22 -24.70
CA ASN A 195 10.02 2.01 -25.43
C ASN A 195 8.96 3.10 -25.13
N GLY A 196 9.37 4.36 -24.97
CA GLY A 196 8.47 5.47 -24.67
C GLY A 196 7.96 5.54 -23.22
N LEU A 197 8.42 4.66 -22.34
CA LEU A 197 8.08 4.62 -20.92
C LEU A 197 9.27 5.11 -20.07
N THR A 198 8.99 5.88 -19.01
CA THR A 198 9.97 6.36 -18.03
C THR A 198 9.61 5.83 -16.66
N ALA A 199 10.58 5.27 -15.93
CA ALA A 199 10.43 4.83 -14.56
C ALA A 199 11.01 5.86 -13.59
N THR A 200 10.23 6.34 -12.62
CA THR A 200 10.65 7.31 -11.61
C THR A 200 10.50 6.76 -10.20
N LEU A 201 11.46 7.05 -9.32
CA LEU A 201 11.45 6.69 -7.91
C LEU A 201 11.68 7.96 -7.10
N ALA A 202 10.83 8.24 -6.12
CA ALA A 202 11.04 9.35 -5.19
C ALA A 202 12.20 9.04 -4.23
N ALA A 203 12.89 10.06 -3.72
CA ALA A 203 13.91 9.86 -2.69
C ALA A 203 13.30 9.25 -1.43
N GLY A 204 14.07 8.45 -0.70
CA GLY A 204 13.59 7.76 0.49
C GLY A 204 14.69 7.04 1.25
N ASN A 205 14.29 6.10 2.10
CA ASN A 205 15.18 5.21 2.85
C ASN A 205 14.89 3.76 2.50
N PHE A 206 15.93 2.93 2.44
CA PHE A 206 15.70 1.49 2.40
C PHE A 206 15.10 1.00 3.72
N ASN A 207 14.37 -0.11 3.67
CA ASN A 207 14.06 -0.88 4.87
C ASN A 207 15.33 -1.56 5.38
N VAL A 208 15.39 -1.83 6.68
CA VAL A 208 16.40 -2.72 7.23
C VAL A 208 16.03 -4.16 6.85
N GLY A 209 16.92 -4.87 6.17
CA GLY A 209 16.66 -6.22 5.66
C GLY A 209 15.99 -6.20 4.28
N SER A 210 14.81 -6.79 4.14
CA SER A 210 14.11 -6.88 2.85
C SER A 210 13.10 -5.76 2.65
N GLY A 211 12.88 -5.36 1.40
CA GLY A 211 11.93 -4.32 1.06
C GLY A 211 11.62 -4.26 -0.42
N ILE A 212 10.85 -3.24 -0.81
CA ILE A 212 10.40 -3.02 -2.17
C ILE A 212 10.69 -1.58 -2.55
N LEU A 213 11.28 -1.36 -3.73
CA LEU A 213 11.28 -0.06 -4.38
C LEU A 213 10.05 0.03 -5.29
N SER A 214 9.33 1.14 -5.19
CA SER A 214 8.11 1.38 -5.97
C SER A 214 8.39 2.48 -6.99
N TYR A 215 8.58 2.11 -8.24
CA TYR A 215 8.78 3.04 -9.35
C TYR A 215 7.43 3.36 -9.99
N THR A 216 7.15 4.64 -10.24
CA THR A 216 6.08 5.06 -11.14
C THR A 216 6.58 4.93 -12.57
N VAL A 217 5.92 4.12 -13.39
CA VAL A 217 6.21 3.97 -14.81
C VAL A 217 5.15 4.71 -15.61
N SER A 218 5.54 5.70 -16.41
CA SER A 218 4.61 6.49 -17.20
C SER A 218 5.18 6.90 -18.55
N GLY A 219 4.30 7.25 -19.49
CA GLY A 219 4.68 7.72 -20.82
C GLY A 219 3.70 7.29 -21.90
N MET A 220 4.12 7.42 -23.15
CA MET A 220 3.39 6.90 -24.31
C MET A 220 4.21 5.75 -24.90
N PRO A 221 3.83 4.48 -24.67
CA PRO A 221 4.58 3.33 -25.15
C PRO A 221 4.75 3.36 -26.67
N THR A 222 5.93 2.97 -27.15
CA THR A 222 6.20 2.76 -28.59
C THR A 222 6.05 1.29 -29.00
N ALA A 223 5.83 0.40 -28.04
CA ALA A 223 5.57 -1.02 -28.24
C ALA A 223 4.44 -1.48 -27.31
N SER A 224 3.65 -2.47 -27.73
CA SER A 224 2.63 -3.11 -26.89
C SER A 224 3.20 -4.36 -26.23
N SER A 225 2.71 -4.69 -25.03
CA SER A 225 2.88 -6.02 -24.46
C SER A 225 2.40 -7.10 -25.47
N PRO A 226 3.05 -8.27 -25.54
CA PRO A 226 4.08 -8.80 -24.63
C PRO A 226 5.52 -8.35 -24.94
N THR A 227 5.72 -7.33 -25.79
CA THR A 227 7.08 -6.79 -26.07
C THR A 227 7.69 -6.25 -24.79
N LEU A 228 8.82 -6.86 -24.38
CA LEU A 228 9.49 -6.54 -23.13
C LEU A 228 10.11 -5.14 -23.15
N THR A 229 9.99 -4.42 -22.03
CA THR A 229 10.70 -3.18 -21.73
C THR A 229 11.62 -3.42 -20.57
N THR A 230 12.91 -3.10 -20.70
CA THR A 230 13.91 -3.33 -19.66
C THR A 230 14.54 -2.02 -19.19
N PHE A 231 14.36 -1.70 -17.91
CA PHE A 231 14.93 -0.53 -17.26
C PHE A 231 16.25 -0.90 -16.55
N PRO A 232 17.40 -0.29 -16.90
CA PRO A 232 18.65 -0.49 -16.18
C PRO A 232 18.65 0.32 -14.88
N LEU A 233 18.42 -0.36 -13.76
CA LEU A 233 18.45 0.23 -12.43
C LEU A 233 19.87 0.18 -11.85
N ASN A 234 20.28 1.25 -11.18
CA ASN A 234 21.51 1.32 -10.40
C ASN A 234 21.21 2.04 -9.08
N ILE A 235 21.08 1.30 -7.98
CA ILE A 235 20.66 1.85 -6.69
C ILE A 235 21.21 1.03 -5.53
N GLY A 236 21.62 1.70 -4.45
CA GLY A 236 22.13 1.04 -3.23
C GLY A 236 23.40 0.22 -3.47
N GLY A 237 24.21 0.59 -4.47
CA GLY A 237 25.42 -0.14 -4.87
C GLY A 237 25.19 -1.33 -5.81
N GLN A 238 23.92 -1.64 -6.13
CA GLN A 238 23.55 -2.80 -6.94
C GLN A 238 22.96 -2.36 -8.29
N THR A 239 23.13 -3.22 -9.31
CA THR A 239 22.55 -3.02 -10.65
C THR A 239 21.50 -4.09 -10.95
N CYS A 240 20.44 -3.72 -11.67
CA CYS A 240 19.36 -4.63 -12.04
C CYS A 240 18.77 -4.28 -13.41
N SER A 241 18.62 -5.27 -14.30
CA SER A 241 17.84 -5.13 -15.53
C SER A 241 16.38 -5.46 -15.25
N ALA A 242 15.61 -4.47 -14.81
CA ALA A 242 14.20 -4.64 -14.45
C ALA A 242 13.35 -4.75 -15.72
N THR A 243 12.92 -5.96 -16.05
CA THR A 243 12.15 -6.25 -17.27
C THR A 243 10.66 -6.38 -16.98
N VAL A 244 9.84 -5.63 -17.73
CA VAL A 244 8.38 -5.61 -17.62
C VAL A 244 7.72 -5.72 -18.99
N GLY A 245 6.38 -5.79 -19.00
CA GLY A 245 5.60 -5.76 -20.23
C GLY A 245 5.43 -7.10 -20.92
N ALA A 246 5.84 -8.19 -20.28
CA ALA A 246 5.53 -9.55 -20.71
C ALA A 246 4.01 -9.82 -20.77
N GLY A 247 3.19 -8.99 -20.12
CA GLY A 247 1.75 -9.14 -19.96
C GLY A 247 1.38 -9.75 -18.61
N SER A 248 0.17 -10.29 -18.48
CA SER A 248 -0.31 -11.00 -17.29
C SER A 248 0.37 -12.38 -17.19
N VAL A 249 1.58 -12.41 -16.62
CA VAL A 249 2.32 -13.65 -16.39
C VAL A 249 2.09 -14.13 -14.97
N ILE A 250 1.50 -15.31 -14.80
CA ILE A 250 1.38 -15.99 -13.51
C ILE A 250 2.77 -16.53 -13.14
N ALA A 251 3.27 -16.23 -11.93
CA ALA A 251 4.56 -16.69 -11.43
C ALA A 251 4.52 -18.17 -10.99
N PRO A 252 5.64 -18.92 -10.99
CA PRO A 252 5.65 -20.30 -10.50
C PRO A 252 5.13 -20.41 -9.06
N GLY A 253 4.20 -21.32 -8.82
CA GLY A 253 3.47 -21.52 -7.57
C GLY A 253 2.28 -20.58 -7.35
N GLU A 254 2.21 -19.45 -8.06
CA GLU A 254 1.13 -18.49 -7.95
C GLU A 254 -0.18 -19.10 -8.43
N LEU A 255 -1.23 -18.92 -7.62
CA LEU A 255 -2.59 -19.31 -7.90
C LEU A 255 -3.45 -18.05 -8.01
N VAL A 256 -4.03 -17.84 -9.19
CA VAL A 256 -4.97 -16.75 -9.46
C VAL A 256 -6.38 -17.29 -9.58
N TYR A 257 -7.34 -16.48 -9.12
CA TYR A 257 -8.77 -16.79 -9.14
C TYR A 257 -9.51 -15.75 -9.97
N TYR A 258 -10.58 -16.19 -10.61
CA TYR A 258 -11.51 -15.37 -11.37
C TYR A 258 -12.93 -15.77 -10.99
N HIS A 259 -13.79 -14.78 -10.76
CA HIS A 259 -15.23 -14.99 -10.75
C HIS A 259 -15.91 -14.01 -11.69
N SER A 260 -17.02 -14.43 -12.29
CA SER A 260 -18.01 -13.52 -12.86
C SER A 260 -19.38 -14.20 -12.95
N SER A 261 -20.40 -13.42 -13.32
CA SER A 261 -21.78 -13.88 -13.42
C SER A 261 -22.37 -13.43 -14.76
N ILE A 262 -23.02 -14.35 -15.47
CA ILE A 262 -23.69 -14.10 -16.75
C ILE A 262 -25.20 -14.30 -16.55
N PRO A 263 -26.06 -13.35 -16.95
CA PRO A 263 -27.51 -13.53 -16.92
C PRO A 263 -27.96 -14.72 -17.78
N ARG A 264 -29.07 -15.38 -17.43
CA ARG A 264 -29.64 -16.49 -18.20
C ARG A 264 -29.75 -16.16 -19.70
N GLN A 265 -29.17 -17.03 -20.54
CA GLN A 265 -29.22 -16.93 -22.01
C GLN A 265 -30.01 -18.09 -22.60
N THR A 266 -30.84 -17.88 -23.61
CA THR A 266 -31.69 -18.94 -24.21
C THR A 266 -31.09 -19.62 -25.45
N SER A 267 -30.00 -19.07 -25.98
CA SER A 267 -29.25 -19.60 -27.12
C SER A 267 -27.79 -19.82 -26.74
N SER A 268 -27.13 -20.77 -27.42
CA SER A 268 -25.74 -21.14 -27.18
C SER A 268 -24.79 -19.93 -27.31
N PHE A 269 -23.78 -19.85 -26.44
CA PHE A 269 -22.91 -18.68 -26.35
C PHE A 269 -21.51 -19.02 -25.85
N LEU A 270 -20.54 -18.14 -26.13
CA LEU A 270 -19.20 -18.15 -25.50
C LEU A 270 -19.21 -17.25 -24.27
N LEU A 271 -18.48 -17.62 -23.21
CA LEU A 271 -18.34 -16.74 -22.05
C LEU A 271 -17.76 -15.38 -22.45
N SER A 272 -16.82 -15.35 -23.40
CA SER A 272 -16.21 -14.10 -23.89
C SER A 272 -17.16 -13.14 -24.60
N GLN A 273 -18.39 -13.56 -24.93
CA GLN A 273 -19.41 -12.66 -25.47
C GLN A 273 -20.01 -11.76 -24.37
N PHE A 274 -19.88 -12.15 -23.10
CA PHE A 274 -20.39 -11.43 -21.95
C PHE A 274 -19.28 -10.97 -20.99
N LEU A 275 -18.12 -11.64 -21.02
CA LEU A 275 -17.00 -11.43 -20.10
C LEU A 275 -15.75 -10.98 -20.88
N ASN A 276 -15.37 -9.72 -20.73
CA ASN A 276 -14.23 -9.13 -21.46
C ASN A 276 -12.87 -9.32 -20.77
N ASP A 277 -12.88 -9.86 -19.55
CA ASP A 277 -11.73 -9.96 -18.64
C ASP A 277 -11.40 -11.42 -18.27
N LEU A 278 -11.84 -12.37 -19.09
CA LEU A 278 -11.53 -13.79 -18.92
C LEU A 278 -10.02 -14.01 -18.77
N PRO A 279 -9.58 -14.92 -17.88
CA PRO A 279 -8.18 -15.16 -17.63
C PRO A 279 -7.41 -15.57 -18.89
N ILE A 280 -6.17 -15.09 -19.00
CA ILE A 280 -5.25 -15.42 -20.09
C ILE A 280 -4.07 -16.18 -19.51
N VAL A 281 -3.80 -17.38 -20.04
CA VAL A 281 -2.62 -18.16 -19.71
C VAL A 281 -1.50 -17.83 -20.67
N ASN A 282 -0.34 -17.53 -20.08
CA ASN A 282 0.92 -17.31 -20.79
C ASN A 282 0.83 -16.25 -21.90
N ASN A 283 -0.05 -15.24 -21.73
CA ASN A 283 -0.38 -14.23 -22.75
C ASN A 283 -0.74 -14.80 -24.13
N THR A 284 -1.13 -16.08 -24.18
CA THR A 284 -1.30 -16.83 -25.42
C THR A 284 -2.72 -17.37 -25.53
N PHE A 285 -3.22 -17.96 -24.45
CA PHE A 285 -4.49 -18.66 -24.45
C PHE A 285 -5.49 -17.98 -23.52
N ARG A 286 -6.61 -17.48 -24.06
CA ARG A 286 -7.76 -17.10 -23.23
C ARG A 286 -8.46 -18.38 -22.77
N VAL A 287 -8.71 -18.46 -21.47
CA VAL A 287 -9.47 -19.51 -20.80
C VAL A 287 -10.95 -19.17 -20.94
N ASP A 288 -11.68 -19.95 -21.74
CA ASP A 288 -13.04 -19.66 -22.20
C ASP A 288 -13.91 -20.92 -22.21
N ALA A 289 -15.21 -20.77 -22.43
CA ALA A 289 -16.11 -21.89 -22.54
C ALA A 289 -17.24 -21.61 -23.52
N TYR A 290 -17.69 -22.65 -24.21
CA TYR A 290 -18.88 -22.61 -25.05
C TYR A 290 -20.02 -23.35 -24.36
N ILE A 291 -21.10 -22.62 -24.07
CA ILE A 291 -22.32 -23.21 -23.54
C ILE A 291 -23.17 -23.66 -24.72
N THR A 292 -23.25 -24.97 -24.93
CA THR A 292 -23.91 -25.57 -26.11
C THR A 292 -25.42 -25.65 -25.96
N SER A 293 -25.93 -25.89 -24.74
CA SER A 293 -27.37 -25.98 -24.46
C SER A 293 -27.74 -25.29 -23.13
N PRO A 294 -27.92 -23.95 -23.14
CA PRO A 294 -28.28 -23.22 -21.92
C PRO A 294 -29.61 -23.65 -21.31
N ASN A 295 -30.54 -24.21 -22.11
CA ASN A 295 -31.83 -24.66 -21.59
C ASN A 295 -31.71 -25.96 -20.78
N ALA A 296 -30.60 -26.70 -20.89
CA ALA A 296 -30.35 -27.84 -20.02
C ALA A 296 -30.12 -27.43 -18.55
N PHE A 297 -29.85 -26.15 -18.28
CA PHE A 297 -29.77 -25.59 -16.94
C PHE A 297 -31.05 -25.85 -16.13
N ASP A 298 -32.21 -25.83 -16.77
CA ASP A 298 -33.52 -26.00 -16.12
C ASP A 298 -33.93 -27.48 -15.96
N SER A 299 -33.03 -28.41 -16.28
CA SER A 299 -33.30 -29.85 -16.24
C SER A 299 -32.54 -30.55 -15.10
N SER A 300 -33.08 -31.65 -14.58
CA SER A 300 -32.36 -32.57 -13.69
C SER A 300 -31.65 -33.71 -14.44
N SER A 301 -31.79 -33.75 -15.77
CA SER A 301 -31.17 -34.76 -16.63
C SER A 301 -29.65 -34.59 -16.74
N ALA A 302 -28.98 -35.70 -17.08
CA ALA A 302 -27.54 -35.74 -17.36
C ALA A 302 -27.29 -35.37 -18.83
N ASN A 303 -27.38 -34.07 -19.15
CA ASN A 303 -27.07 -33.56 -20.49
C ASN A 303 -25.81 -32.71 -20.42
N THR A 304 -24.84 -33.02 -21.27
CA THR A 304 -23.63 -32.21 -21.42
C THR A 304 -24.00 -30.90 -22.12
N ASN A 305 -23.49 -29.78 -21.61
CA ASN A 305 -23.89 -28.47 -22.13
C ASN A 305 -22.84 -27.35 -21.96
N PHE A 306 -21.63 -27.72 -21.55
CA PHE A 306 -20.50 -26.84 -21.32
C PHE A 306 -19.25 -27.45 -21.95
N ASP A 307 -18.64 -26.71 -22.89
CA ASP A 307 -17.44 -27.13 -23.60
C ASP A 307 -16.27 -26.18 -23.25
N PRO A 308 -15.33 -26.61 -22.40
CA PRO A 308 -14.12 -25.87 -22.08
C PRO A 308 -13.23 -25.64 -23.31
N ARG A 309 -12.69 -24.42 -23.44
CA ARG A 309 -11.88 -24.02 -24.60
C ARG A 309 -10.66 -23.18 -24.21
N LEU A 310 -9.59 -23.34 -24.98
CA LEU A 310 -8.48 -22.39 -25.01
C LEU A 310 -8.44 -21.72 -26.38
N TYR A 311 -8.62 -20.40 -26.39
CA TYR A 311 -8.54 -19.59 -27.60
C TYR A 311 -7.14 -19.00 -27.75
N ASN A 312 -6.50 -19.24 -28.88
CA ASN A 312 -5.26 -18.54 -29.23
C ASN A 312 -5.59 -17.09 -29.61
N ILE A 313 -5.23 -16.17 -28.72
CA ILE A 313 -5.47 -14.72 -28.88
C ILE A 313 -4.29 -14.00 -29.56
N THR A 314 -3.25 -14.73 -29.94
CA THR A 314 -2.05 -14.15 -30.55
C THR A 314 -2.14 -14.13 -32.07
N ALA A 315 -1.26 -13.36 -32.70
CA ALA A 315 -1.11 -13.33 -34.16
C ALA A 315 -0.29 -14.50 -34.74
N ALA A 316 0.24 -15.39 -33.89
CA ALA A 316 1.07 -16.52 -34.30
C ALA A 316 0.42 -17.86 -33.94
N ASN A 317 0.82 -18.94 -34.62
CA ASN A 317 0.39 -20.28 -34.23
C ASN A 317 0.94 -20.62 -32.83
N ALA A 318 0.11 -21.20 -31.97
CA ALA A 318 0.50 -21.57 -30.62
C ALA A 318 0.42 -23.09 -30.44
N LYS A 319 1.44 -23.68 -29.81
CA LYS A 319 1.43 -25.09 -29.42
C LYS A 319 1.03 -25.24 -27.96
N VAL A 320 0.20 -26.24 -27.69
CA VAL A 320 -0.20 -26.63 -26.34
C VAL A 320 -0.29 -28.15 -26.24
N TRP A 321 0.07 -28.68 -25.07
CA TRP A 321 -0.25 -30.04 -24.67
C TRP A 321 -1.17 -29.95 -23.47
N VAL A 322 -2.27 -30.69 -23.52
CA VAL A 322 -3.30 -30.67 -22.50
C VAL A 322 -3.51 -32.08 -21.97
N SER A 323 -3.59 -32.19 -20.65
CA SER A 323 -4.04 -33.38 -19.93
C SER A 323 -5.29 -33.00 -19.14
N GLU A 324 -6.31 -33.84 -19.21
CA GLU A 324 -7.64 -33.51 -18.71
C GLU A 324 -8.06 -34.48 -17.61
N VAL A 325 -8.79 -33.98 -16.63
CA VAL A 325 -9.49 -34.77 -15.63
C VAL A 325 -10.90 -34.19 -15.49
N SER A 326 -11.89 -34.96 -15.92
CA SER A 326 -13.31 -34.74 -15.64
C SER A 326 -13.84 -35.90 -14.79
N THR A 327 -15.00 -35.70 -14.14
CA THR A 327 -15.58 -36.71 -13.23
C THR A 327 -16.45 -37.75 -13.93
N HIS A 328 -16.75 -37.57 -15.22
CA HIS A 328 -17.69 -38.40 -15.97
C HIS A 328 -17.21 -38.79 -17.37
N THR A 329 -16.74 -37.84 -18.18
CA THR A 329 -16.41 -38.04 -19.60
C THR A 329 -14.90 -38.06 -19.83
N GLY A 330 -14.30 -39.24 -19.74
CA GLY A 330 -12.88 -39.40 -20.03
C GLY A 330 -12.58 -39.38 -21.54
N ASP A 331 -12.48 -38.20 -22.15
CA ASP A 331 -11.80 -38.06 -23.45
C ASP A 331 -10.31 -37.67 -23.24
N SER A 332 -9.45 -38.11 -24.15
CA SER A 332 -7.99 -37.94 -24.10
C SER A 332 -7.44 -37.31 -25.37
N ARG A 333 -8.17 -36.34 -25.96
CA ARG A 333 -7.66 -35.54 -27.08
C ARG A 333 -6.83 -34.37 -26.53
N GLY A 334 -5.51 -34.38 -26.65
CA GLY A 334 -4.78 -33.22 -26.10
C GLY A 334 -3.28 -33.07 -26.32
N ALA A 335 -2.54 -34.07 -26.82
CA ALA A 335 -1.10 -33.94 -26.97
C ALA A 335 -0.71 -33.21 -28.27
N ASN A 336 0.19 -32.22 -28.18
CA ASN A 336 0.85 -31.53 -29.31
C ASN A 336 -0.14 -30.85 -30.27
N LEU A 337 -1.12 -30.13 -29.73
CA LEU A 337 -2.09 -29.36 -30.49
C LEU A 337 -1.45 -28.07 -31.02
N LEU A 338 -1.68 -27.78 -32.31
CA LEU A 338 -1.34 -26.50 -32.94
C LEU A 338 -2.62 -25.69 -33.13
N ILE A 339 -2.75 -24.57 -32.44
CA ILE A 339 -3.92 -23.69 -32.52
C ILE A 339 -3.53 -22.45 -33.33
N PHE A 340 -4.20 -22.24 -34.46
CA PHE A 340 -3.99 -21.06 -35.32
C PHE A 340 -4.47 -19.77 -34.63
N PRO A 341 -3.97 -18.58 -35.05
CA PRO A 341 -4.47 -17.29 -34.59
C PRO A 341 -6.00 -17.22 -34.65
N ASN A 342 -6.63 -16.70 -33.58
CA ASN A 342 -8.08 -16.57 -33.44
C ASN A 342 -8.87 -17.90 -33.54
N ASN A 343 -8.20 -19.03 -33.34
CA ASN A 343 -8.82 -20.35 -33.29
C ASN A 343 -8.76 -20.93 -31.87
N TYR A 344 -9.41 -22.07 -31.64
CA TYR A 344 -9.48 -22.70 -30.33
C TYR A 344 -9.17 -24.19 -30.38
N ALA A 345 -8.76 -24.72 -29.23
CA ALA A 345 -8.91 -26.13 -28.93
C ALA A 345 -10.02 -26.28 -27.89
N GLN A 346 -10.87 -27.28 -28.10
CA GLN A 346 -11.90 -27.70 -27.17
C GLN A 346 -11.42 -28.94 -26.43
N PHE A 347 -11.72 -28.98 -25.15
CA PHE A 347 -11.32 -29.99 -24.19
C PHE A 347 -12.59 -30.54 -23.56
N ASP A 348 -12.64 -31.85 -23.31
CA ASP A 348 -13.85 -32.61 -22.99
C ASP A 348 -14.91 -32.64 -24.14
N ASP A 349 -15.71 -33.70 -24.22
CA ASP A 349 -16.82 -33.84 -25.19
C ASP A 349 -18.14 -33.25 -24.67
N GLY A 350 -18.08 -32.62 -23.50
CA GLY A 350 -19.09 -31.77 -22.92
C GLY A 350 -19.26 -32.13 -21.45
N VAL A 351 -19.24 -31.10 -20.61
CA VAL A 351 -19.33 -31.24 -19.16
C VAL A 351 -20.78 -31.12 -18.70
N TYR A 352 -21.17 -31.88 -17.67
CA TYR A 352 -22.50 -31.73 -17.07
C TYR A 352 -22.62 -30.44 -16.25
N LEU A 353 -23.46 -29.52 -16.73
CA LEU A 353 -23.84 -28.32 -15.99
C LEU A 353 -25.36 -28.16 -16.02
N THR A 354 -26.06 -28.81 -15.11
CA THR A 354 -27.49 -28.67 -14.93
C THR A 354 -27.80 -28.35 -13.48
N TYR A 355 -29.04 -27.94 -13.21
CA TYR A 355 -29.44 -27.66 -11.85
C TYR A 355 -29.45 -28.95 -10.96
N GLY A 356 -29.58 -30.14 -11.57
CA GLY A 356 -29.47 -31.42 -10.86
C GLY A 356 -28.06 -32.04 -10.81
N ARG A 357 -27.11 -31.56 -11.63
CA ARG A 357 -25.76 -32.13 -11.78
C ARG A 357 -24.74 -31.05 -12.06
N ASN A 358 -23.66 -31.03 -11.29
CA ASN A 358 -22.57 -30.10 -11.52
C ASN A 358 -21.23 -30.85 -11.54
N GLU A 359 -20.65 -30.94 -12.73
CA GLU A 359 -19.35 -31.54 -12.95
C GLU A 359 -18.26 -30.46 -13.00
N THR A 360 -17.09 -30.81 -12.47
CA THR A 360 -15.90 -29.97 -12.55
C THR A 360 -14.89 -30.60 -13.50
N VAL A 361 -14.15 -29.73 -14.17
CA VAL A 361 -13.11 -30.14 -15.10
C VAL A 361 -11.81 -29.40 -14.80
N THR A 362 -10.73 -30.16 -14.84
CA THR A 362 -9.37 -29.66 -14.63
C THR A 362 -8.50 -29.97 -15.84
N PHE A 363 -7.72 -28.98 -16.27
CA PHE A 363 -6.75 -29.12 -17.34
C PHE A 363 -5.36 -28.76 -16.86
N ASP A 364 -4.43 -29.68 -17.06
CA ASP A 364 -3.02 -29.39 -16.98
C ASP A 364 -2.51 -29.07 -18.39
N ILE A 365 -1.99 -27.86 -18.56
CA ILE A 365 -1.50 -27.38 -19.84
C ILE A 365 0.00 -27.12 -19.79
N THR A 366 0.70 -27.60 -20.81
CA THR A 366 2.09 -27.19 -21.04
C THR A 366 2.20 -26.45 -22.35
N THR A 367 3.02 -25.40 -22.35
CA THR A 367 3.23 -24.50 -23.50
C THR A 367 4.62 -24.71 -24.10
N ALA A 368 4.82 -24.25 -25.34
CA ALA A 368 6.07 -24.46 -26.08
C ALA A 368 7.33 -23.85 -25.42
N ASP A 369 7.15 -22.87 -24.54
CA ASP A 369 8.18 -22.24 -23.70
C ASP A 369 8.37 -22.96 -22.35
N ASN A 370 7.95 -24.23 -22.26
CA ASN A 370 8.10 -25.12 -21.11
C ASN A 370 7.47 -24.58 -19.81
N LYS A 371 6.33 -23.88 -19.90
CA LYS A 371 5.56 -23.52 -18.70
C LYS A 371 4.45 -24.53 -18.49
N TRP A 372 4.16 -24.84 -17.23
CA TRP A 372 3.09 -25.76 -16.85
C TRP A 372 2.07 -25.04 -16.00
N TYR A 373 0.80 -25.10 -16.39
CA TYR A 373 -0.31 -24.53 -15.65
C TYR A 373 -1.36 -25.59 -15.36
N ARG A 374 -2.04 -25.44 -14.23
CA ARG A 374 -3.29 -26.12 -13.91
C ARG A 374 -4.42 -25.13 -13.96
N VAL A 375 -5.41 -25.40 -14.80
CA VAL A 375 -6.63 -24.60 -14.97
C VAL A 375 -7.80 -25.41 -14.41
N TYR A 376 -8.58 -24.79 -13.54
CA TYR A 376 -9.76 -25.41 -12.95
C TYR A 376 -10.99 -24.60 -13.30
N TYR A 377 -12.01 -25.24 -13.90
CA TYR A 377 -13.32 -24.66 -14.09
C TYR A 377 -14.29 -25.18 -13.04
N ALA A 378 -14.97 -24.24 -12.38
CA ALA A 378 -16.16 -24.52 -11.61
C ALA A 378 -17.25 -23.58 -12.11
N LEU A 379 -18.13 -24.10 -12.97
CA LEU A 379 -19.35 -23.40 -13.33
C LEU A 379 -20.45 -23.84 -12.38
N ARG A 380 -21.42 -22.97 -12.09
CA ARG A 380 -22.67 -23.40 -11.46
C ARG A 380 -23.83 -22.57 -11.93
N ILE A 381 -25.00 -23.17 -11.89
CA ILE A 381 -26.27 -22.45 -12.06
C ILE A 381 -26.71 -21.99 -10.68
N ASP A 382 -26.89 -20.69 -10.54
CA ASP A 382 -27.56 -20.12 -9.37
C ASP A 382 -28.99 -19.77 -9.78
N ASN A 383 -29.95 -20.58 -9.32
CA ASN A 383 -31.35 -20.38 -9.63
C ASN A 383 -32.05 -19.40 -8.67
N LYS A 384 -31.27 -18.68 -7.83
CA LYS A 384 -31.62 -17.60 -6.86
C LYS A 384 -32.78 -17.86 -5.89
N SER A 385 -33.57 -18.92 -6.07
CA SER A 385 -34.71 -19.31 -5.27
C SER A 385 -34.24 -20.06 -4.03
N PHE A 386 -34.69 -19.59 -2.87
CA PHE A 386 -34.48 -20.24 -1.58
C PHE A 386 -35.71 -21.04 -1.12
N ALA A 387 -36.77 -21.10 -1.93
CA ALA A 387 -37.99 -21.83 -1.60
C ALA A 387 -37.84 -23.33 -1.95
N SER A 388 -38.06 -24.23 -0.97
CA SER A 388 -38.09 -25.67 -1.22
C SER A 388 -39.15 -26.37 -0.39
N ALA A 389 -39.61 -27.53 -0.86
CA ALA A 389 -40.49 -28.43 -0.12
C ALA A 389 -39.72 -29.51 0.69
N GLY A 390 -38.38 -29.42 0.79
CA GLY A 390 -37.53 -30.37 1.50
C GLY A 390 -36.06 -30.34 1.05
N ASN A 391 -35.23 -31.26 1.59
CA ASN A 391 -33.84 -31.47 1.17
C ASN A 391 -33.81 -32.12 -0.23
N ALA A 392 -33.88 -31.30 -1.27
CA ALA A 392 -33.79 -31.74 -2.65
C ALA A 392 -32.68 -30.97 -3.37
N ASN A 393 -32.18 -31.54 -4.48
CA ASN A 393 -31.32 -30.80 -5.39
C ASN A 393 -32.07 -29.61 -6.01
N THR A 394 -33.41 -29.50 -5.86
CA THR A 394 -34.34 -28.52 -6.45
C THR A 394 -35.07 -27.60 -5.49
N THR A 395 -34.84 -26.30 -5.64
CA THR A 395 -35.68 -25.20 -5.18
C THR A 395 -36.74 -24.91 -6.25
N SER A 396 -37.94 -24.60 -5.80
CA SER A 396 -39.06 -24.25 -6.69
C SER A 396 -38.87 -22.81 -7.15
N ASP A 397 -38.42 -22.65 -8.38
CA ASP A 397 -38.29 -21.35 -9.04
C ASP A 397 -39.36 -21.24 -10.15
N SER A 398 -40.34 -20.36 -9.95
CA SER A 398 -41.39 -20.08 -10.95
C SER A 398 -40.96 -19.09 -12.01
N THR A 399 -39.80 -18.44 -11.86
CA THR A 399 -39.31 -17.36 -12.72
C THR A 399 -37.82 -17.52 -13.00
N THR A 400 -37.45 -18.20 -14.09
CA THR A 400 -36.04 -18.42 -14.44
C THR A 400 -35.29 -17.18 -14.93
N ALA A 401 -35.87 -15.99 -14.77
CA ALA A 401 -35.37 -14.72 -15.31
C ALA A 401 -34.26 -14.08 -14.46
N ASP A 402 -34.17 -14.41 -13.17
CA ASP A 402 -33.12 -13.94 -12.26
C ASP A 402 -31.94 -14.94 -12.15
N ASN A 403 -32.07 -16.10 -12.78
CA ASN A 403 -31.04 -17.14 -12.76
C ASN A 403 -29.76 -16.68 -13.46
N THR A 404 -28.62 -17.07 -12.88
CA THR A 404 -27.30 -16.72 -13.40
C THR A 404 -26.43 -17.96 -13.63
N LEU A 405 -25.59 -17.87 -14.67
CA LEU A 405 -24.43 -18.74 -14.80
C LEU A 405 -23.27 -18.09 -14.04
N GLU A 406 -22.87 -18.71 -12.94
CA GLU A 406 -21.71 -18.30 -12.17
C GLU A 406 -20.47 -18.99 -12.72
N VAL A 407 -19.46 -18.20 -13.06
CA VAL A 407 -18.22 -18.65 -13.68
C VAL A 407 -17.09 -18.49 -12.68
N PHE A 408 -16.54 -19.60 -12.19
CA PHE A 408 -15.31 -19.61 -11.39
C PHE A 408 -14.19 -20.29 -12.17
N VAL A 409 -13.04 -19.62 -12.26
CA VAL A 409 -11.83 -20.16 -12.85
C VAL A 409 -10.69 -19.96 -11.87
N SER A 410 -9.83 -20.98 -11.71
CA SER A 410 -8.54 -20.80 -11.05
C SER A 410 -7.41 -21.31 -11.92
N ILE A 411 -6.28 -20.62 -11.88
CA ILE A 411 -5.09 -20.97 -12.66
C ILE A 411 -3.89 -20.95 -11.74
N GLN A 412 -3.22 -22.09 -11.63
CA GLN A 412 -1.93 -22.18 -10.96
C GLN A 412 -0.85 -22.36 -12.00
N ARG A 413 0.26 -21.62 -11.89
CA ARG A 413 1.48 -22.02 -12.61
C ARG A 413 2.26 -23.01 -11.75
N LEU A 414 2.43 -24.23 -12.25
CA LEU A 414 3.15 -25.31 -11.57
C LEU A 414 4.65 -25.31 -11.91
N TYR A 415 5.04 -24.76 -13.06
CA TYR A 415 6.44 -24.60 -13.49
C TYR A 415 6.63 -23.39 -14.41
#